data_AF-X1S4X1-F1
#
_entry.id   AF-X1S4X1-F1
#
_cell.length_a   1.000
_cell.length_b   1.000
_cell.length_c   1.000
_cell.angle_alpha   90.00
_cell.angle_beta   90.00
_cell.angle_gamma   90.00
#
_symmetry.space_group_name_H-M   'P 1'
#
loop_
_entity.id
_entity.type
_entity.pdbx_description
1 polymer ?
#
loop_
_entity_poly.entity_id
_entity_poly.type
_entity_poly.pdbx_seq_one_letter_code
_entity_poly.pdbx_strand_id
1 'polypeptide(L)'
;LATLRTSNMDDAFVVTRTGKLLGLVTMERLVEVIRGKGNSIKEALEPDLPTCTADTVVEDLFPLAVSTRYPIPVLDEQGKFTGEVHTSS
;
A
#
# COMPACT_ATOMS: atom_id res chain seq x y z
N LEU A 1 8.11 -5.73 -10.21
CA LEU A 1 9.54 -5.87 -9.86
C LEU A 1 10.43 -4.78 -10.43
N ALA A 2 10.52 -4.60 -11.76
CA ALA A 2 11.46 -3.64 -12.36
C ALA A 2 11.30 -2.22 -11.80
N THR A 3 10.06 -1.71 -11.73
CA THR A 3 9.73 -0.38 -11.20
C THR A 3 10.32 -0.13 -9.81
N LEU A 4 9.97 -0.98 -8.82
CA LEU A 4 10.45 -0.86 -7.44
C LEU A 4 11.98 -0.89 -7.32
N ARG A 5 12.63 -1.78 -8.10
CA ARG A 5 14.09 -1.85 -8.13
C ARG A 5 14.72 -0.57 -8.68
N THR A 6 14.18 -0.01 -9.76
CA THR A 6 14.71 1.19 -10.38
C THR A 6 14.45 2.45 -9.57
N SER A 7 13.37 2.48 -8.77
CA SER A 7 13.05 3.59 -7.87
C SER A 7 13.69 3.45 -6.48
N ASN A 8 14.40 2.34 -6.21
CA ASN A 8 14.97 2.02 -4.90
C ASN A 8 13.91 2.07 -3.79
N MET A 9 12.71 1.54 -4.08
CA MET A 9 11.58 1.43 -3.15
C MET A 9 11.33 -0.02 -2.80
N ASP A 10 11.03 -0.30 -1.53
CA ASP A 10 10.75 -1.64 -1.04
C ASP A 10 9.26 -2.03 -1.15
N ASP A 11 8.39 -1.03 -1.27
CA ASP A 11 6.94 -1.21 -1.43
C ASP A 11 6.34 -0.12 -2.32
N ALA A 12 5.12 -0.35 -2.81
CA ALA A 12 4.32 0.67 -3.48
C ALA A 12 2.83 0.36 -3.44
N PHE A 13 2.02 1.42 -3.41
CA PHE A 13 0.58 1.32 -3.60
C PHE A 13 0.23 0.93 -5.03
N VAL A 14 -0.74 0.03 -5.17
CA VAL A 14 -1.31 -0.38 -6.44
C VAL A 14 -2.68 0.27 -6.57
N VAL A 15 -2.88 1.03 -7.64
CA VAL A 15 -4.15 1.70 -7.94
C VAL A 15 -4.68 1.26 -9.31
N THR A 16 -5.99 1.36 -9.49
CA THR A 16 -6.62 1.24 -10.81
C THR A 16 -6.27 2.45 -11.68
N ARG A 17 -6.57 2.37 -12.99
CA ARG A 17 -6.49 3.53 -13.89
C ARG A 17 -7.37 4.71 -13.46
N THR A 18 -8.44 4.45 -12.70
CA THR A 18 -9.31 5.50 -12.14
C THR A 18 -8.83 6.02 -10.78
N GLY A 19 -7.71 5.51 -10.27
CA GLY A 19 -7.10 5.92 -9.01
C GLY A 19 -7.65 5.22 -7.76
N LYS A 20 -8.53 4.22 -7.91
CA LYS A 20 -9.01 3.44 -6.75
C LYS A 20 -7.88 2.58 -6.19
N LEU A 21 -7.70 2.57 -4.88
CA LEU A 21 -6.71 1.73 -4.22
C LEU A 21 -7.09 0.24 -4.40
N LEU A 22 -6.13 -0.57 -4.82
CA LEU A 22 -6.22 -2.04 -4.84
C LEU A 22 -5.47 -2.68 -3.67
N GLY A 23 -4.44 -2.01 -3.15
CA GLY A 23 -3.66 -2.43 -2.00
C GLY A 23 -2.20 -1.96 -2.10
N LEU A 24 -1.32 -2.64 -1.37
CA LEU A 24 0.13 -2.40 -1.37
C LEU A 24 0.83 -3.67 -1.87
N VAL A 25 1.92 -3.53 -2.62
CA VAL A 25 2.82 -4.64 -2.93
C VAL A 25 4.18 -4.37 -2.33
N THR A 26 4.85 -5.43 -1.86
CA THR A 26 6.24 -5.37 -1.41
C THR A 26 7.17 -6.07 -2.41
N MET A 27 8.44 -5.69 -2.39
CA MET A 27 9.50 -6.36 -3.14
C MET A 27 9.56 -7.86 -2.80
N GLU A 28 9.42 -8.20 -1.52
CA GLU A 28 9.42 -9.57 -1.01
C GLU A 28 8.28 -10.39 -1.64
N ARG A 29 7.02 -9.97 -1.47
CA ARG A 29 5.86 -10.67 -2.04
C ARG A 29 5.92 -10.80 -3.56
N LEU A 30 6.36 -9.75 -4.26
CA LEU A 30 6.48 -9.80 -5.72
C LEU A 30 7.49 -10.86 -6.16
N VAL A 31 8.60 -11.03 -5.43
CA VAL A 31 9.58 -12.09 -5.71
C VAL A 31 8.99 -13.47 -5.44
N GLU A 32 8.25 -13.64 -4.33
CA GLU A 32 7.58 -14.89 -3.99
C GLU A 32 6.58 -15.33 -5.07
N VAL A 33 5.67 -14.44 -5.48
CA VAL A 33 4.66 -14.73 -6.50
C VAL A 33 5.31 -15.13 -7.83
N ILE A 34 6.36 -14.41 -8.26
CA ILE A 34 7.05 -14.73 -9.52
C ILE A 34 7.78 -16.07 -9.44
N ARG A 35 8.42 -16.39 -8.31
CA ARG A 35 9.07 -17.69 -8.09
C ARG A 35 8.05 -18.83 -8.04
N GLY A 36 6.88 -18.57 -7.47
CA GLY A 36 5.75 -19.49 -7.43
C GLY A 36 5.01 -19.67 -8.76
N LYS A 37 5.45 -19.01 -9.84
CA LYS A 37 4.76 -18.94 -11.15
C LYS A 37 3.34 -18.35 -11.09
N GLY A 38 3.07 -17.53 -10.07
CA GLY A 38 1.87 -16.70 -10.02
C GLY A 38 1.84 -15.71 -11.19
N ASN A 39 0.65 -15.33 -11.62
CA ASN A 39 0.46 -14.56 -12.86
C ASN A 39 -0.26 -13.22 -12.65
N SER A 40 -0.57 -12.87 -11.41
CA SER A 40 -1.37 -11.69 -11.08
C SER A 40 -0.75 -10.87 -9.97
N ILE A 41 -0.74 -9.54 -10.14
CA ILE A 41 -0.32 -8.61 -9.09
C ILE A 41 -1.21 -8.71 -7.84
N LYS A 42 -2.46 -9.16 -8.00
CA LYS A 42 -3.40 -9.33 -6.88
C LYS A 42 -2.93 -10.37 -5.87
N GLU A 43 -2.17 -11.37 -6.32
CA GLU A 43 -1.59 -12.40 -5.44
C GLU A 43 -0.45 -11.86 -4.58
N ALA A 44 0.17 -10.75 -5.01
CA ALA A 44 1.28 -10.09 -4.32
C ALA A 44 0.82 -8.96 -3.40
N LEU A 45 -0.49 -8.73 -3.24
CA LEU A 45 -0.99 -7.68 -2.36
C LEU A 45 -0.73 -8.05 -0.89
N GLU A 46 -0.27 -7.08 -0.12
CA GLU A 46 -0.22 -7.18 1.33
C GLU A 46 -1.65 -7.33 1.90
N PRO A 47 -1.87 -8.30 2.80
CA PRO A 47 -3.14 -8.50 3.46
C PRO A 47 -3.33 -7.41 4.53
N ASP A 48 -4.59 -7.12 4.83
CA ASP A 48 -4.98 -6.29 5.98
C ASP A 48 -4.26 -4.92 6.03
N LEU A 49 -4.22 -4.23 4.88
CA LEU A 49 -3.69 -2.87 4.77
C LEU A 49 -4.67 -1.87 5.42
N PRO A 50 -4.34 -1.26 6.58
CA PRO A 50 -5.18 -0.20 7.13
C PRO A 50 -5.18 1.02 6.20
N THR A 51 -6.27 1.76 6.20
CA THR A 51 -6.43 2.98 5.39
C THR A 51 -6.99 4.10 6.26
N CYS A 52 -6.75 5.36 5.88
CA CYS A 52 -7.40 6.50 6.51
C CYS A 52 -7.98 7.45 5.45
N THR A 53 -8.67 8.49 5.92
CA THR A 53 -9.18 9.59 5.11
C THR A 53 -8.51 10.89 5.51
N ALA A 54 -8.66 11.94 4.70
CA ALA A 54 -8.03 13.24 4.97
C ALA A 54 -8.59 13.94 6.23
N ASP A 55 -9.78 13.55 6.67
CA ASP A 55 -10.44 14.03 7.89
C ASP A 55 -10.21 13.11 9.11
N THR A 56 -9.48 12.00 8.95
CA THR A 56 -9.11 11.14 10.10
C THR A 56 -8.26 11.94 11.09
N VAL A 57 -8.70 12.01 12.35
CA VAL A 57 -7.98 12.72 13.40
C VAL A 57 -6.74 11.95 13.83
N VAL A 58 -5.71 12.68 14.30
CA VAL A 58 -4.43 12.08 14.70
C VAL A 58 -4.59 11.01 15.79
N GLU A 59 -5.55 11.18 16.69
CA GLU A 59 -5.85 10.21 17.76
C GLU A 59 -6.26 8.84 17.20
N ASP A 60 -7.03 8.81 16.12
CA ASP A 60 -7.48 7.59 15.45
C ASP A 60 -6.40 7.02 14.50
N LEU A 61 -5.41 7.84 14.11
CA LEU A 61 -4.26 7.38 13.31
C LEU A 61 -3.25 6.58 14.15
N PHE A 62 -3.09 6.86 15.44
CA PHE A 62 -2.08 6.17 16.27
C PHE A 62 -2.24 4.64 16.28
N PRO A 63 -3.45 4.07 16.50
CA PRO A 63 -3.63 2.62 16.45
C PRO A 63 -3.28 2.03 15.08
N LEU A 64 -3.62 2.73 13.99
CA LEU A 64 -3.27 2.30 12.63
C LEU A 64 -1.76 2.34 12.41
N ALA A 65 -1.10 3.39 12.89
CA ALA A 65 0.33 3.58 12.75
C ALA A 65 1.15 2.48 13.44
N VAL A 66 0.63 1.91 14.52
CA VAL A 66 1.26 0.79 15.25
C VAL A 66 0.93 -0.57 14.63
N SER A 67 -0.18 -0.68 13.89
CA SER A 67 -0.62 -1.96 13.30
C SER A 67 0.04 -2.30 11.96
N THR A 68 0.64 -1.32 11.29
CA THR A 68 1.32 -1.51 10.00
C THR A 68 2.79 -1.09 10.06
N ARG A 69 3.61 -1.72 9.22
CA ARG A 69 5.02 -1.32 8.97
C ARG A 69 5.17 -0.49 7.69
N TYR A 70 4.05 -0.21 7.02
CA TYR A 70 4.00 0.49 5.74
C TYR A 70 3.29 1.83 5.90
N PRO A 71 3.49 2.78 4.97
CA PRO A 71 2.70 4.00 4.95
C PRO A 71 1.19 3.72 4.95
N ILE A 72 0.41 4.56 5.61
CA ILE A 72 -1.04 4.45 5.62
C ILE A 72 -1.59 5.22 4.42
N PRO A 73 -2.26 4.59 3.45
CA PRO A 73 -2.86 5.28 2.32
C PRO A 73 -4.04 6.15 2.77
N VAL A 74 -4.08 7.38 2.27
CA VAL A 74 -5.18 8.32 2.44
C VAL A 74 -6.14 8.18 1.26
N LEU A 75 -7.41 7.94 1.55
CA LEU A 75 -8.47 7.79 0.57
C LEU A 75 -9.48 8.94 0.64
N ASP A 76 -10.11 9.24 -0.50
CA ASP A 76 -11.34 10.04 -0.53
C ASP A 76 -12.59 9.18 -0.28
N GLU A 77 -13.76 9.83 -0.21
CA GLU A 77 -15.07 9.20 0.00
C GLU A 77 -15.43 8.15 -1.07
N GLN A 78 -14.78 8.19 -2.24
CA GLN A 78 -15.02 7.27 -3.36
C GLN A 78 -14.02 6.09 -3.37
N GLY A 79 -13.10 6.06 -2.40
CA GLY A 79 -12.03 5.08 -2.27
C GLY A 79 -10.86 5.32 -3.21
N LYS A 80 -10.69 6.55 -3.70
CA LYS A 80 -9.55 6.95 -4.53
C LYS A 80 -8.35 7.27 -3.65
N PHE A 81 -7.18 6.79 -4.04
CA PHE A 81 -5.92 7.15 -3.39
C PHE A 81 -5.60 8.63 -3.63
N THR A 82 -5.39 9.38 -2.55
CA THR A 82 -5.11 10.82 -2.57
C THR A 82 -3.77 11.19 -1.95
N GLY A 83 -3.17 10.29 -1.16
CA GLY A 83 -1.87 10.50 -0.52
C GLY A 83 -1.52 9.38 0.45
N GLU A 84 -0.51 9.61 1.28
CA GLU A 84 -0.02 8.65 2.27
C GLU A 84 0.47 9.35 3.54
N VAL A 85 0.39 8.65 4.68
CA VAL A 85 0.91 9.09 5.98
C VAL A 85 2.04 8.15 6.39
N HIS A 86 3.21 8.73 6.67
CA HIS A 86 4.39 8.01 7.17
C HIS A 86 4.44 8.11 8.70
N THR A 87 4.76 6.99 9.34
CA THR A 87 4.76 6.87 10.81
C THR A 87 6.17 6.82 11.39
N SER A 88 7.20 6.73 10.53
CA SER A 88 8.61 6.79 10.89
C SER A 88 9.32 7.98 10.22
N SER A 89 10.15 8.68 10.99
CA SER A 89 11.15 9.65 10.50
C SER A 89 12.43 8.94 10.09
#